data_AF-A0A2P2M6M6-F1
#
_entry.id   AF-A0A2P2M6M6-F1
#
_cell.length_a   1.000
_cell.length_b   1.000
_cell.length_c   1.000
_cell.angle_alpha   90.00
_cell.angle_beta   90.00
_cell.angle_gamma   90.00
#
_symmetry.space_group_name_H-M   'P 1'
#
loop_
_entity.id
_entity.type
_entity.pdbx_description
1 polymer ?
#
loop_
_entity_poly.entity_id
_entity_poly.type
_entity_poly.pdbx_seq_one_letter_code
_entity_poly.pdbx_strand_id
1 'polypeptide(L)'
;MQRKQVGQYSNEAKTNNGYLETDPTGRYGRLDEVLGQGAMKTVYKAIDELHGMEVAWNQVKLNQVLQKPDDLERLYSEVHLLSTLNHDSIIRFYTSWIDVRQKTFNFITEMFTSGTLREYMKKYRQVNIRAIKTWTRQILQGLVYLHSHEPPVIHRDLKCDNIFVNGHLGQVKIGDLGLAAILRDSKSAHSVIGTPEFMAPELYEEDYNELVDVYSFGMCLLEMLTSEYPYSECANPAQIYKKVTSGKLPAAFYRIQDFEAQKFIGKCLVAASKRLSAKELLLDPFLAFDGDEIPILSRLRSQKPFLNEREMEKLQLNDDPRRTDMTITGKLNPDDTIFLKVQIANKDGSSRNIYFPFDIIHDTPMDVAMEMVKELEIDDWEPHEIAEMIDGEISALAPSRKKWYLPDIEAYHTFDYQKDDGHENPFPSPSSCSSSLASISELTTHFLQGMTTNAR
;
A
#
# COMPACT_ATOMS: atom_id res chain seq x y z
N MET A 1 34.85 -41.38 -72.55
CA MET A 1 33.84 -42.10 -71.74
C MET A 1 34.12 -41.84 -70.27
N GLN A 2 33.06 -41.71 -69.47
CA GLN A 2 32.99 -41.65 -68.00
C GLN A 2 33.41 -40.33 -67.34
N ARG A 3 32.65 -39.77 -66.39
CA ARG A 3 31.23 -39.87 -65.99
C ARG A 3 31.05 -38.70 -65.01
N LYS A 4 30.03 -37.86 -65.22
CA LYS A 4 29.60 -36.84 -64.23
C LYS A 4 29.21 -37.55 -62.93
N GLN A 5 29.71 -37.08 -61.79
CA GLN A 5 29.07 -37.27 -60.50
C GLN A 5 28.65 -35.90 -59.97
N VAL A 6 27.33 -35.70 -60.03
CA VAL A 6 26.58 -34.72 -59.24
C VAL A 6 26.35 -35.38 -57.88
N GLY A 7 26.62 -34.66 -56.79
CA GLY A 7 26.45 -35.18 -55.43
C GLY A 7 26.44 -34.04 -54.41
N GLN A 8 25.27 -33.39 -54.32
CA GLN A 8 24.71 -32.66 -53.18
C GLN A 8 25.69 -32.14 -52.11
N TYR A 9 26.09 -30.86 -52.25
CA TYR A 9 26.33 -30.03 -51.08
C TYR A 9 24.97 -29.67 -50.49
N SER A 10 24.61 -30.30 -49.38
CA SER A 10 23.54 -29.81 -48.51
C SER A 10 23.98 -28.46 -47.95
N ASN A 11 23.48 -27.39 -48.56
CA ASN A 11 23.46 -26.04 -48.00
C ASN A 11 22.69 -26.06 -46.67
N GLU A 12 23.35 -26.36 -45.57
CA GLU A 12 23.05 -25.67 -44.32
C GLU A 12 23.92 -24.42 -44.32
N ALA A 13 23.44 -23.39 -45.02
CA ALA A 13 23.90 -22.04 -44.79
C ALA A 13 23.52 -21.71 -43.34
N LYS A 14 24.46 -21.94 -42.41
CA LYS A 14 24.51 -21.16 -41.18
C LYS A 14 24.64 -19.71 -41.63
N THR A 15 23.51 -19.03 -41.75
CA THR A 15 23.44 -17.58 -41.73
C THR A 15 24.10 -17.16 -40.42
N ASN A 16 25.39 -16.89 -40.48
CA ASN A 16 26.16 -16.38 -39.37
C ASN A 16 25.76 -14.90 -39.22
N ASN A 17 24.51 -14.65 -38.82
CA ASN A 17 23.94 -13.31 -38.61
C ASN A 17 24.57 -12.60 -37.40
N GLY A 18 25.71 -13.09 -36.88
CA GLY A 18 26.38 -12.55 -35.70
C GLY A 18 25.72 -12.90 -34.36
N TYR A 19 24.62 -13.64 -34.36
CA TYR A 19 23.95 -14.09 -33.13
C TYR A 19 24.66 -15.28 -32.50
N LEU A 20 24.67 -15.31 -31.18
CA LEU A 20 25.20 -16.44 -30.40
C LEU A 20 24.23 -17.62 -30.36
N GLU A 21 22.93 -17.34 -30.40
CA GLU A 21 21.87 -18.32 -30.29
C GLU A 21 20.63 -17.81 -31.03
N THR A 22 19.87 -18.72 -31.62
CA THR A 22 18.59 -18.40 -32.28
C THR A 22 17.49 -19.29 -31.70
N ASP A 23 16.27 -18.77 -31.65
CA ASP A 23 15.12 -19.57 -31.23
C ASP A 23 14.82 -20.71 -32.25
N PRO A 24 13.99 -21.70 -31.89
CA PRO A 24 13.67 -22.84 -32.77
C PRO A 24 13.01 -22.45 -34.08
N THR A 25 12.34 -21.29 -34.15
CA THR A 25 11.72 -20.79 -35.39
C THR A 25 12.69 -19.99 -36.26
N GLY A 26 13.84 -19.60 -35.71
CA GLY A 26 14.83 -18.74 -36.39
C GLY A 26 14.42 -17.27 -36.48
N ARG A 27 13.38 -16.84 -35.74
CA ARG A 27 12.88 -15.44 -35.74
C ARG A 27 13.65 -14.55 -34.77
N TYR A 28 14.05 -15.08 -33.61
CA TYR A 28 14.71 -14.32 -32.56
C TYR A 28 16.19 -14.67 -32.50
N GLY A 29 17.06 -13.66 -32.59
CA GLY A 29 18.51 -13.79 -32.50
C GLY A 29 19.06 -13.17 -31.22
N ARG A 30 19.75 -13.97 -30.39
CA ARG A 30 20.36 -13.52 -29.12
C ARG A 30 21.76 -12.94 -29.34
N LEU A 31 22.03 -11.81 -28.70
CA LEU A 31 23.33 -11.13 -28.67
C LEU A 31 24.11 -11.49 -27.39
N ASP A 32 25.40 -11.13 -27.36
CA ASP A 32 26.29 -11.34 -26.19
C ASP A 32 26.13 -10.28 -25.09
N GLU A 33 25.15 -9.39 -25.21
CA GLU A 33 24.92 -8.31 -24.27
C GLU A 33 23.96 -8.77 -23.16
N VAL A 34 24.47 -8.87 -21.93
CA VAL A 34 23.66 -9.15 -20.73
C VAL A 34 23.01 -7.85 -20.27
N LEU A 35 21.68 -7.86 -20.18
CA LEU A 35 20.87 -6.75 -19.68
C LEU A 35 20.67 -6.84 -18.16
N GLY A 36 20.64 -8.06 -17.61
CA GLY A 36 20.48 -8.27 -16.17
C GLY A 36 20.68 -9.74 -15.78
N GLN A 37 21.09 -9.97 -14.54
CA GLN A 37 21.30 -11.30 -13.99
C GLN A 37 20.63 -11.41 -12.61
N GLY A 38 19.58 -12.23 -12.53
CA GLY A 38 18.91 -12.56 -11.28
C GLY A 38 19.40 -13.89 -10.70
N ALA A 39 18.77 -14.33 -9.61
CA ALA A 39 19.10 -15.60 -8.96
C ALA A 39 18.81 -16.83 -9.85
N MET A 40 17.74 -16.78 -10.65
CA MET A 40 17.28 -17.91 -11.48
C MET A 40 17.45 -17.67 -12.98
N LYS A 41 17.36 -16.42 -13.44
CA LYS A 41 17.35 -16.05 -14.87
C LYS A 41 18.46 -15.07 -15.21
N THR A 42 19.02 -15.21 -16.41
CA THR A 42 19.88 -14.20 -17.04
C THR A 42 19.14 -13.63 -18.24
N VAL A 43 19.11 -12.31 -18.37
CA VAL A 43 18.43 -11.59 -19.43
C VAL A 43 19.45 -11.04 -20.40
N TYR A 44 19.32 -11.40 -21.67
CA TYR A 44 20.18 -10.95 -22.76
C TYR A 44 19.40 -10.06 -23.72
N LYS A 45 20.14 -9.20 -24.42
CA LYS A 45 19.62 -8.48 -25.57
C LYS A 45 19.40 -9.44 -26.73
N ALA A 46 18.29 -9.28 -27.45
CA ALA A 46 17.98 -10.04 -28.64
C ALA A 46 17.22 -9.18 -29.65
N ILE A 47 17.12 -9.67 -30.88
CA ILE A 47 16.40 -9.04 -31.99
C ILE A 47 15.28 -9.96 -32.45
N ASP A 48 14.07 -9.42 -32.61
CA ASP A 48 13.00 -10.01 -33.40
C ASP A 48 13.20 -9.64 -34.87
N GLU A 49 13.71 -10.57 -35.68
CA GLU A 49 14.01 -10.31 -37.09
C GLU A 49 12.76 -10.04 -37.94
N LEU A 50 11.60 -10.53 -37.51
CA LEU A 50 10.36 -10.34 -38.26
C LEU A 50 9.90 -8.87 -38.22
N HIS A 51 10.03 -8.23 -37.06
CA HIS A 51 9.60 -6.84 -36.86
C HIS A 51 10.76 -5.84 -36.78
N GLY A 52 12.00 -6.32 -36.73
CA GLY A 52 13.18 -5.48 -36.57
C GLY A 52 13.24 -4.77 -35.20
N MET A 53 12.72 -5.40 -34.14
CA MET A 53 12.61 -4.80 -32.82
C MET A 53 13.59 -5.46 -31.82
N GLU A 54 14.14 -4.66 -30.91
CA GLU A 54 14.90 -5.17 -29.77
C GLU A 54 13.95 -5.82 -28.76
N VAL A 55 14.33 -7.00 -28.26
CA VAL A 55 13.55 -7.80 -27.30
C VAL A 55 14.47 -8.35 -26.21
N ALA A 56 13.87 -8.73 -25.08
CA ALA A 56 14.60 -9.31 -23.96
C ALA A 56 14.53 -10.84 -24.03
N TRP A 57 15.68 -11.48 -24.11
CA TRP A 57 15.83 -12.92 -24.07
C TRP A 57 16.13 -13.37 -22.65
N ASN A 58 15.13 -13.95 -21.99
CA ASN A 58 15.25 -14.48 -20.64
C ASN A 58 15.66 -15.95 -20.73
N GLN A 59 16.80 -16.30 -20.13
CA GLN A 59 17.34 -17.65 -20.12
C GLN A 59 17.51 -18.16 -18.69
N VAL A 60 16.97 -19.34 -18.42
CA VAL A 60 17.07 -20.06 -17.15
C VAL A 60 17.79 -21.38 -17.38
N LYS A 61 18.84 -21.66 -16.61
CA LYS A 61 19.59 -22.92 -16.72
C LYS A 61 18.86 -24.01 -15.93
N LEU A 62 18.33 -25.01 -16.64
CA LEU A 62 17.55 -26.07 -16.01
C LEU A 62 18.37 -26.89 -15.00
N ASN A 63 19.68 -27.06 -15.20
CA ASN A 63 20.53 -27.77 -14.24
C ASN A 63 20.56 -27.10 -12.84
N GLN A 64 20.32 -25.79 -12.76
CA GLN A 64 20.26 -25.06 -11.48
C GLN A 64 18.89 -25.22 -10.82
N VAL A 65 17.82 -25.24 -11.63
CA VAL A 65 16.44 -25.34 -11.18
C VAL A 65 16.04 -26.79 -10.82
N LEU A 66 16.55 -27.78 -11.55
CA LEU A 66 16.28 -29.21 -11.33
C LEU A 66 16.80 -29.75 -9.98
N GLN A 67 17.51 -28.96 -9.18
CA GLN A 67 17.90 -29.35 -7.83
C GLN A 67 16.69 -29.44 -6.88
N LYS A 68 15.61 -28.72 -7.18
CA LYS A 68 14.35 -28.76 -6.42
C LYS A 68 13.17 -28.81 -7.40
N PRO A 69 12.31 -29.84 -7.36
CA PRO A 69 11.17 -29.94 -8.27
C PRO A 69 10.25 -28.72 -8.22
N ASP A 70 10.06 -28.15 -7.02
CA ASP A 70 9.23 -26.95 -6.79
C ASP A 70 9.70 -25.74 -7.61
N ASP A 71 11.02 -25.55 -7.79
CA ASP A 71 11.54 -24.39 -8.51
C ASP A 71 11.27 -24.46 -10.02
N LEU A 72 11.14 -25.68 -10.57
CA LEU A 72 10.79 -25.89 -11.96
C LEU A 72 9.31 -25.63 -12.22
N GLU A 73 8.45 -26.12 -11.34
CA GLU A 73 7.01 -25.86 -11.40
C GLU A 73 6.73 -24.35 -11.30
N ARG A 74 7.41 -23.65 -10.38
CA ARG A 74 7.32 -22.19 -10.24
C ARG A 74 7.68 -21.46 -11.54
N LEU A 75 8.76 -21.86 -12.20
CA LEU A 75 9.18 -21.26 -13.47
C LEU A 75 8.12 -21.44 -14.58
N TYR A 76 7.57 -22.65 -14.71
CA TYR A 76 6.52 -22.91 -15.71
C TYR A 76 5.26 -22.12 -15.39
N SER A 77 4.85 -22.06 -14.12
CA SER A 77 3.67 -21.32 -13.70
C SER A 77 3.84 -19.81 -13.88
N GLU A 78 5.04 -19.26 -13.63
CA GLU A 78 5.36 -17.85 -13.91
C GLU A 78 5.21 -17.54 -15.41
N VAL A 79 5.84 -18.35 -16.26
CA VAL A 79 5.84 -18.11 -17.72
C VAL A 79 4.46 -18.35 -18.32
N HIS A 80 3.74 -19.35 -17.82
CA HIS A 80 2.37 -19.61 -18.23
C HIS A 80 1.48 -18.43 -17.85
N LEU A 81 1.50 -17.98 -16.60
CA LEU A 81 0.74 -16.81 -16.16
C LEU A 81 1.07 -15.60 -17.04
N LEU A 82 2.36 -15.28 -17.21
CA LEU A 82 2.79 -14.15 -18.01
C LEU A 82 2.31 -14.24 -19.47
N SER A 83 2.25 -15.46 -20.05
CA SER A 83 1.74 -15.68 -21.41
C SER A 83 0.23 -15.39 -21.59
N THR A 84 -0.54 -15.41 -20.50
CA THR A 84 -1.98 -15.10 -20.51
C THR A 84 -2.29 -13.62 -20.36
N LEU A 85 -1.31 -12.80 -19.98
CA LEU A 85 -1.51 -11.39 -19.67
C LEU A 85 -1.26 -10.52 -20.90
N ASN A 86 -2.13 -9.53 -21.10
CA ASN A 86 -2.03 -8.56 -22.17
C ASN A 86 -2.63 -7.22 -21.75
N HIS A 87 -1.78 -6.28 -21.34
CA HIS A 87 -2.19 -4.94 -20.89
C HIS A 87 -1.03 -3.95 -21.04
N ASP A 88 -1.34 -2.68 -21.32
CA ASP A 88 -0.33 -1.64 -21.60
C ASP A 88 0.62 -1.36 -20.42
N SER A 89 0.16 -1.62 -19.19
CA SER A 89 0.97 -1.47 -17.97
C SER A 89 1.60 -2.77 -17.46
N ILE A 90 1.52 -3.88 -18.21
CA ILE A 90 2.13 -5.17 -17.86
C ILE A 90 3.15 -5.54 -18.94
N ILE A 91 4.28 -6.13 -18.54
CA ILE A 91 5.30 -6.56 -19.48
C ILE A 91 4.74 -7.58 -20.48
N ARG A 92 4.93 -7.31 -21.78
CA ARG A 92 4.46 -8.17 -22.85
C ARG A 92 5.34 -9.39 -23.00
N PHE A 93 4.68 -10.55 -22.98
CA PHE A 93 5.27 -11.82 -23.38
C PHE A 93 5.07 -12.07 -24.87
N TYR A 94 6.07 -12.68 -25.51
CA TYR A 94 5.99 -13.06 -26.92
C TYR A 94 5.99 -14.57 -27.11
N THR A 95 6.95 -15.30 -26.52
CA THR A 95 7.05 -16.76 -26.69
C THR A 95 8.00 -17.40 -25.67
N SER A 96 7.96 -18.72 -25.55
CA SER A 96 8.89 -19.52 -24.73
C SER A 96 9.19 -20.88 -25.35
N TRP A 97 10.34 -21.47 -25.02
CA TRP A 97 10.71 -22.82 -25.43
C TRP A 97 11.79 -23.40 -24.50
N ILE A 98 12.00 -24.71 -24.65
CA ILE A 98 13.08 -25.44 -23.98
C ILE A 98 14.15 -25.80 -25.01
N ASP A 99 15.41 -25.41 -24.75
CA ASP A 99 16.55 -25.97 -25.47
C ASP A 99 17.08 -27.19 -24.72
N VAL A 100 16.78 -28.37 -25.26
CA VAL A 100 17.20 -29.66 -24.68
C VAL A 100 18.73 -29.85 -24.75
N ARG A 101 19.40 -29.28 -25.75
CA ARG A 101 20.86 -29.43 -25.93
C ARG A 101 21.62 -28.57 -24.93
N GLN A 102 21.20 -27.31 -24.75
CA GLN A 102 21.79 -26.39 -23.78
C GLN A 102 21.24 -26.58 -22.36
N LYS A 103 20.16 -27.34 -22.21
CA LYS A 103 19.40 -27.53 -20.96
C LYS A 103 18.97 -26.19 -20.39
N THR A 104 18.36 -25.36 -21.23
CA THR A 104 17.85 -24.04 -20.85
C THR A 104 16.37 -23.92 -21.14
N PHE A 105 15.66 -23.22 -20.25
CA PHE A 105 14.33 -22.70 -20.52
C PHE A 105 14.48 -21.24 -20.96
N ASN A 106 13.99 -20.91 -22.14
CA ASN A 106 14.13 -19.59 -22.75
C ASN A 106 12.75 -18.97 -22.98
N PHE A 107 12.63 -17.66 -22.79
CA PHE A 107 11.41 -16.92 -23.13
C PHE A 107 11.70 -15.47 -23.52
N ILE A 108 10.86 -14.93 -24.39
CA ILE A 108 11.01 -13.58 -24.96
C ILE A 108 9.95 -12.65 -24.40
N THR A 109 10.40 -11.51 -23.90
CA THR A 109 9.55 -10.41 -23.44
C THR A 109 9.93 -9.12 -24.16
N GLU A 110 9.10 -8.08 -24.05
CA GLU A 110 9.52 -6.74 -24.46
C GLU A 110 10.74 -6.27 -23.66
N MET A 111 11.53 -5.41 -24.30
CA MET A 111 12.77 -4.88 -23.75
C MET A 111 12.58 -3.43 -23.31
N PHE A 112 13.19 -3.08 -22.18
CA PHE A 112 13.23 -1.71 -21.66
C PHE A 112 14.66 -1.20 -21.60
N THR A 113 14.99 -0.28 -22.51
CA THR A 113 16.34 0.32 -22.60
C THR A 113 16.65 1.28 -21.46
N SER A 114 15.62 1.80 -20.77
CA SER A 114 15.79 2.73 -19.65
C SER A 114 15.93 2.03 -18.29
N GLY A 115 15.94 0.70 -18.27
CA GLY A 115 16.12 -0.11 -17.06
C GLY A 115 14.88 -0.15 -16.17
N THR A 116 15.11 -0.53 -14.91
CA THR A 116 14.07 -0.54 -13.88
C THR A 116 13.76 0.88 -13.40
N LEU A 117 12.61 1.06 -12.76
CA LEU A 117 12.20 2.32 -12.17
C LEU A 117 13.21 2.78 -11.11
N ARG A 118 13.76 1.85 -10.33
CA ARG A 118 14.85 2.18 -9.38
C ARG A 118 16.10 2.69 -10.08
N GLU A 119 16.58 2.01 -11.12
CA GLU A 119 17.75 2.43 -11.88
C GLU A 119 17.52 3.81 -12.53
N TYR A 120 16.33 4.01 -13.08
CA TYR A 120 15.92 5.26 -13.69
C TYR A 120 15.94 6.41 -12.69
N MET A 121 15.36 6.22 -11.50
CA MET A 121 15.32 7.24 -10.44
C MET A 121 16.72 7.54 -9.87
N LYS A 122 17.59 6.53 -9.76
CA LYS A 122 19.00 6.74 -9.37
C LYS A 122 19.75 7.58 -10.40
N LYS A 123 19.49 7.35 -11.69
CA LYS A 123 20.11 8.08 -12.81
C LYS A 123 19.59 9.51 -12.93
N TYR A 124 18.28 9.72 -12.76
CA TYR A 124 17.62 11.01 -12.92
C TYR A 124 16.95 11.44 -11.61
N ARG A 125 17.70 12.14 -10.75
CA ARG A 125 17.24 12.52 -9.39
C ARG A 125 16.12 13.58 -9.34
N GLN A 126 15.82 14.23 -10.45
CA GLN A 126 14.84 15.33 -10.51
C GLN A 126 13.73 14.99 -11.51
N VAL A 127 12.95 13.95 -11.20
CA VAL A 127 11.72 13.65 -11.94
C VAL A 127 10.61 14.55 -11.44
N ASN A 128 9.96 15.26 -12.35
CA ASN A 128 8.83 16.12 -12.01
C ASN A 128 7.64 15.29 -11.50
N ILE A 129 6.93 15.79 -10.47
CA ILE A 129 5.77 15.11 -9.88
C ILE A 129 4.68 14.75 -10.90
N ARG A 130 4.52 15.51 -11.99
CA ARG A 130 3.59 15.19 -13.08
C ARG A 130 3.93 13.87 -13.77
N ALA A 131 5.21 13.58 -13.94
CA ALA A 131 5.67 12.30 -14.47
C ALA A 131 5.43 11.19 -13.45
N ILE A 132 5.72 11.44 -12.16
CA ILE A 132 5.42 10.50 -11.08
C ILE A 132 3.93 10.15 -11.05
N LYS A 133 3.02 11.13 -11.01
CA LYS A 133 1.56 10.93 -11.08
C LYS A 133 1.17 10.10 -12.31
N THR A 134 1.87 10.28 -13.43
CA THR A 134 1.62 9.51 -14.66
C THR A 134 2.06 8.05 -14.55
N TRP A 135 3.22 7.79 -13.96
CA TRP A 135 3.65 6.43 -13.64
C TRP A 135 2.76 5.78 -12.59
N THR A 136 2.33 6.55 -11.57
CA THR A 136 1.37 6.12 -10.56
C THR A 136 0.08 5.61 -11.18
N ARG A 137 -0.52 6.36 -12.13
CA ARG A 137 -1.71 5.92 -12.87
C ARG A 137 -1.45 4.63 -13.65
N GLN A 138 -0.33 4.54 -14.36
CA GLN A 138 0.00 3.35 -15.16
C GLN A 138 0.18 2.10 -14.29
N ILE A 139 0.90 2.20 -13.16
CA ILE A 139 1.09 1.09 -12.23
C ILE A 139 -0.26 0.65 -11.64
N LEU A 140 -1.09 1.59 -11.19
CA LEU A 140 -2.43 1.26 -10.68
C LEU A 140 -3.33 0.62 -11.73
N GLN A 141 -3.29 1.08 -12.99
CA GLN A 141 -4.02 0.42 -14.08
C GLN A 141 -3.55 -1.03 -14.29
N GLY A 142 -2.24 -1.28 -14.18
CA GLY A 142 -1.69 -2.63 -14.20
C GLY A 142 -2.21 -3.50 -13.04
N LEU A 143 -2.23 -2.96 -11.82
CA LEU A 143 -2.76 -3.67 -10.66
C LEU A 143 -4.26 -3.96 -10.79
N VAL A 144 -5.07 -2.99 -11.22
CA VAL A 144 -6.49 -3.20 -11.50
C VAL A 144 -6.70 -4.33 -12.50
N TYR A 145 -5.90 -4.35 -13.58
CA TYR A 145 -5.96 -5.43 -14.56
C TYR A 145 -5.65 -6.79 -13.92
N LEU A 146 -4.53 -6.93 -13.19
CA LEU A 146 -4.17 -8.18 -12.52
C LEU A 146 -5.24 -8.64 -11.52
N HIS A 147 -5.73 -7.73 -10.68
CA HIS A 147 -6.72 -8.00 -9.64
C HIS A 147 -8.12 -8.33 -10.20
N SER A 148 -8.41 -7.93 -11.46
CA SER A 148 -9.68 -8.23 -12.12
C SER A 148 -9.81 -9.64 -12.71
N HIS A 149 -8.74 -10.44 -12.69
CA HIS A 149 -8.78 -11.83 -13.17
C HIS A 149 -9.59 -12.72 -12.21
N GLU A 150 -10.08 -13.85 -12.72
CA GLU A 150 -10.75 -14.87 -11.92
C GLU A 150 -9.96 -16.20 -11.95
N PRO A 151 -9.38 -16.65 -10.81
CA PRO A 151 -9.17 -15.91 -9.57
C PRO A 151 -8.15 -14.74 -9.73
N PRO A 152 -8.19 -13.72 -8.83
CA PRO A 152 -7.30 -12.57 -8.89
C PRO A 152 -5.83 -12.95 -8.96
N VAL A 153 -5.07 -12.22 -9.77
CA VAL A 153 -3.61 -12.37 -9.84
C VAL A 153 -2.98 -11.36 -8.90
N ILE A 154 -2.32 -11.84 -7.84
CA ILE A 154 -1.63 -11.00 -6.85
C ILE A 154 -0.13 -11.02 -7.14
N HIS A 155 0.52 -9.85 -7.30
CA HIS A 155 1.92 -9.75 -7.69
C HIS A 155 2.88 -10.21 -6.58
N ARG A 156 2.64 -9.79 -5.33
CA ARG A 156 3.37 -10.14 -4.08
C ARG A 156 4.80 -9.65 -3.92
N ASP A 157 5.51 -9.34 -5.00
CA ASP A 157 6.84 -8.70 -4.93
C ASP A 157 6.89 -7.45 -5.79
N LEU A 158 5.84 -6.62 -5.70
CA LEU A 158 5.82 -5.34 -6.39
C LEU A 158 6.84 -4.41 -5.73
N LYS A 159 7.83 -3.95 -6.51
CA LYS A 159 8.87 -3.02 -6.06
C LYS A 159 9.43 -2.25 -7.24
N CYS A 160 10.17 -1.17 -7.00
CA CYS A 160 10.76 -0.36 -8.07
C CYS A 160 11.78 -1.11 -8.95
N ASP A 161 12.33 -2.25 -8.49
CA ASP A 161 13.17 -3.13 -9.33
C ASP A 161 12.35 -3.97 -10.31
N ASN A 162 11.07 -4.22 -10.02
CA ASN A 162 10.18 -5.05 -10.84
C ASN A 162 9.23 -4.19 -11.71
N ILE A 163 9.43 -2.87 -11.73
CA ILE A 163 8.72 -1.94 -12.61
C ILE A 163 9.74 -1.40 -13.61
N PHE A 164 9.45 -1.51 -14.90
CA PHE A 164 10.36 -1.11 -15.98
C PHE A 164 9.93 0.21 -16.61
N VAL A 165 10.89 1.01 -17.06
CA VAL A 165 10.63 2.34 -17.64
C VAL A 165 10.94 2.33 -19.13
N ASN A 166 10.02 2.88 -19.92
CA ASN A 166 10.29 3.34 -21.28
C ASN A 166 10.44 4.87 -21.26
N GLY A 167 11.67 5.34 -21.10
CA GLY A 167 11.97 6.76 -20.92
C GLY A 167 11.61 7.64 -22.13
N HIS A 168 11.58 7.07 -23.34
CA HIS A 168 11.20 7.81 -24.56
C HIS A 168 9.71 8.07 -24.64
N LEU A 169 8.88 7.15 -24.12
CA LEU A 169 7.42 7.28 -24.12
C LEU A 169 6.85 7.79 -22.79
N GLY A 170 7.68 7.89 -21.74
CA GLY A 170 7.22 8.21 -20.39
C GLY A 170 6.31 7.12 -19.81
N GLN A 171 6.50 5.88 -20.23
CA GLN A 171 5.67 4.73 -19.83
C GLN A 171 6.39 3.87 -18.79
N VAL A 172 5.62 3.23 -17.93
CA VAL A 172 6.10 2.23 -16.97
C VAL A 172 5.25 0.98 -17.06
N LYS A 173 5.89 -0.18 -16.89
CA LYS A 173 5.20 -1.47 -16.88
C LYS A 173 5.66 -2.36 -15.76
N ILE A 174 4.72 -3.08 -15.17
CA ILE A 174 4.97 -4.07 -14.13
C ILE A 174 5.50 -5.34 -14.80
N GLY A 175 6.58 -5.89 -14.27
CA GLY A 175 7.14 -7.18 -14.68
C GLY A 175 7.52 -8.03 -13.48
N ASP A 176 8.13 -9.18 -13.75
CA ASP A 176 8.53 -10.19 -12.76
C ASP A 176 7.39 -10.71 -11.85
N LEU A 177 6.58 -11.59 -12.43
CA LEU A 177 5.44 -12.23 -11.77
C LEU A 177 5.81 -13.58 -11.12
N GLY A 178 7.10 -13.83 -10.84
CA GLY A 178 7.59 -15.12 -10.34
C GLY A 178 6.92 -15.59 -9.05
N LEU A 179 6.42 -14.66 -8.23
CA LEU A 179 5.74 -14.95 -6.97
C LEU A 179 4.21 -14.90 -7.07
N ALA A 180 3.68 -14.38 -8.19
CA ALA A 180 2.24 -14.29 -8.42
C ALA A 180 1.61 -15.66 -8.69
N ALA A 181 2.36 -16.55 -9.34
CA ALA A 181 1.86 -17.85 -9.77
C ALA A 181 1.82 -18.93 -8.66
N ILE A 182 2.59 -18.76 -7.58
CA ILE A 182 2.94 -19.85 -6.63
C ILE A 182 1.77 -20.35 -5.75
N LEU A 183 0.70 -19.57 -5.57
CA LEU A 183 -0.40 -19.94 -4.67
C LEU A 183 -1.73 -20.24 -5.39
N ARG A 184 -1.74 -20.32 -6.73
CA ARG A 184 -2.87 -20.98 -7.38
C ARG A 184 -2.97 -22.46 -6.97
N ASP A 185 -1.84 -23.10 -6.62
CA ASP A 185 -1.80 -24.54 -6.35
C ASP A 185 -1.10 -24.99 -5.04
N SER A 186 -0.41 -24.12 -4.30
CA SER A 186 0.43 -24.55 -3.16
C SER A 186 0.08 -23.88 -1.82
N LYS A 187 -0.62 -24.58 -0.93
CA LYS A 187 -0.95 -24.13 0.46
C LYS A 187 0.25 -23.96 1.41
N SER A 188 1.49 -24.09 0.92
CA SER A 188 2.68 -24.17 1.75
C SER A 188 3.82 -23.35 1.13
N ALA A 189 3.79 -22.03 1.34
CA ALA A 189 4.91 -21.16 1.04
C ALA A 189 5.39 -20.49 2.35
N HIS A 190 5.81 -21.29 3.33
CA HIS A 190 6.28 -20.85 4.65
C HIS A 190 7.70 -20.21 4.65
N SER A 191 8.23 -19.82 3.49
CA SER A 191 9.44 -18.98 3.43
C SER A 191 9.01 -17.54 3.29
N VAL A 192 9.58 -16.63 4.09
CA VAL A 192 9.43 -15.17 3.93
C VAL A 192 9.85 -14.81 2.50
N ILE A 193 8.87 -14.72 1.62
CA ILE A 193 9.01 -14.46 0.19
C ILE A 193 8.71 -12.98 -0.01
N GLY A 194 9.64 -12.29 -0.68
CA GLY A 194 9.51 -10.87 -0.99
C GLY A 194 10.61 -10.01 -0.35
N THR A 195 10.54 -8.73 -0.64
CA THR A 195 11.51 -7.72 -0.19
C THR A 195 10.91 -7.01 1.04
N PRO A 196 11.43 -7.22 2.28
CA PRO A 196 10.78 -6.80 3.52
C PRO A 196 10.33 -5.33 3.58
N GLU A 197 11.04 -4.45 2.89
CA GLU A 197 10.76 -3.02 2.81
C GLU A 197 9.44 -2.68 2.09
N PHE A 198 8.98 -3.59 1.22
CA PHE A 198 7.75 -3.44 0.42
C PHE A 198 6.63 -4.36 0.91
N MET A 199 6.91 -5.28 1.83
CA MET A 199 5.94 -6.28 2.30
C MET A 199 4.92 -5.67 3.26
N ALA A 200 3.64 -5.94 3.00
CA ALA A 200 2.55 -5.59 3.90
C ALA A 200 2.59 -6.43 5.20
N PRO A 201 2.13 -5.89 6.35
CA PRO A 201 2.15 -6.62 7.62
C PRO A 201 1.35 -7.92 7.60
N GLU A 202 0.20 -7.96 6.92
CA GLU A 202 -0.64 -9.15 6.82
C GLU A 202 -0.01 -10.28 6.00
N LEU A 203 1.00 -10.00 5.18
CA LEU A 203 1.72 -11.03 4.42
C LEU A 203 2.47 -12.01 5.35
N TYR A 204 2.72 -11.62 6.60
CA TYR A 204 3.30 -12.48 7.64
C TYR A 204 2.27 -13.35 8.37
N GLU A 205 0.98 -13.03 8.26
CA GLU A 205 -0.13 -13.71 8.96
C GLU A 205 -0.82 -14.78 8.08
N GLU A 206 -0.30 -15.01 6.87
CA GLU A 206 -0.74 -16.00 5.86
C GLU A 206 -2.17 -15.84 5.31
N ASP A 207 -3.02 -15.02 5.94
CA ASP A 207 -4.33 -14.59 5.42
C ASP A 207 -4.24 -13.20 4.80
N TYR A 208 -4.18 -13.13 3.48
CA TYR A 208 -4.04 -11.88 2.75
C TYR A 208 -4.71 -11.93 1.38
N ASN A 209 -5.01 -10.76 0.85
CA ASN A 209 -5.66 -10.57 -0.45
C ASN A 209 -4.81 -9.66 -1.35
N GLU A 210 -5.37 -9.22 -2.47
CA GLU A 210 -4.72 -8.36 -3.46
C GLU A 210 -4.25 -6.99 -2.92
N LEU A 211 -4.75 -6.57 -1.74
CA LEU A 211 -4.37 -5.31 -1.12
C LEU A 211 -2.90 -5.28 -0.68
N VAL A 212 -2.21 -6.42 -0.58
CA VAL A 212 -0.75 -6.46 -0.33
C VAL A 212 0.03 -5.76 -1.45
N ASP A 213 -0.46 -5.84 -2.68
CA ASP A 213 0.15 -5.14 -3.82
C ASP A 213 -0.07 -3.62 -3.72
N VAL A 214 -1.19 -3.18 -3.14
CA VAL A 214 -1.46 -1.75 -2.90
C VAL A 214 -0.51 -1.18 -1.85
N TYR A 215 -0.21 -1.92 -0.79
CA TYR A 215 0.80 -1.53 0.18
C TYR A 215 2.18 -1.40 -0.48
N SER A 216 2.57 -2.43 -1.24
CA SER A 216 3.83 -2.48 -1.99
C SER A 216 3.95 -1.31 -2.98
N PHE A 217 2.84 -0.97 -3.65
CA PHE A 217 2.73 0.20 -4.52
C PHE A 217 2.92 1.51 -3.76
N GLY A 218 2.33 1.64 -2.57
CA GLY A 218 2.53 2.79 -1.69
C GLY A 218 4.01 2.99 -1.33
N MET A 219 4.74 1.90 -1.08
CA MET A 219 6.19 1.93 -0.85
C MET A 219 6.99 2.30 -2.11
N CYS A 220 6.57 1.85 -3.30
CA CYS A 220 7.17 2.29 -4.56
C CYS A 220 6.98 3.79 -4.78
N LEU A 221 5.79 4.32 -4.50
CA LEU A 221 5.50 5.76 -4.63
C LEU A 221 6.28 6.60 -3.63
N LEU A 222 6.43 6.09 -2.39
CA LEU A 222 7.30 6.69 -1.39
C LEU A 222 8.75 6.79 -1.89
N GLU A 223 9.29 5.70 -2.45
CA GLU A 223 10.65 5.69 -3.03
C GLU A 223 10.76 6.68 -4.20
N MET A 224 9.77 6.74 -5.10
CA MET A 224 9.78 7.68 -6.22
C MET A 224 9.80 9.15 -5.78
N LEU A 225 9.03 9.52 -4.75
CA LEU A 225 8.93 10.91 -4.31
C LEU A 225 10.10 11.36 -3.45
N THR A 226 10.67 10.45 -2.65
CA THR A 226 11.75 10.79 -1.72
C THR A 226 13.14 10.51 -2.30
N SER A 227 13.22 9.69 -3.36
CA SER A 227 14.48 9.13 -3.86
C SER A 227 15.29 8.38 -2.78
N GLU A 228 14.61 7.93 -1.73
CA GLU A 228 15.18 7.19 -0.61
C GLU A 228 14.54 5.81 -0.52
N TYR A 229 15.37 4.81 -0.21
CA TYR A 229 14.90 3.45 -0.05
C TYR A 229 14.05 3.33 1.23
N PRO A 230 12.84 2.73 1.18
CA PRO A 230 11.98 2.59 2.35
C PRO A 230 12.70 1.85 3.48
N TYR A 231 12.51 2.32 4.72
CA TYR A 231 13.17 1.81 5.92
C TYR A 231 14.71 1.77 5.89
N SER A 232 15.35 2.63 5.08
CA SER A 232 16.82 2.76 5.06
C SER A 232 17.44 3.11 6.42
N GLU A 233 16.66 3.60 7.39
CA GLU A 233 17.10 3.79 8.76
C GLU A 233 17.21 2.50 9.60
N CYS A 234 16.76 1.36 9.09
CA CYS A 234 16.87 0.05 9.73
C CYS A 234 18.14 -0.67 9.29
N ALA A 235 18.85 -1.28 10.23
CA ALA A 235 20.11 -1.99 9.95
C ALA A 235 19.90 -3.42 9.42
N ASN A 236 18.74 -4.02 9.66
CA ASN A 236 18.45 -5.39 9.23
C ASN A 236 16.93 -5.64 9.03
N PRO A 237 16.56 -6.72 8.30
CA PRO A 237 15.17 -7.09 8.06
C PRO A 237 14.32 -7.29 9.32
N ALA A 238 14.90 -7.76 10.43
CA ALA A 238 14.15 -7.97 11.67
C ALA A 238 13.67 -6.65 12.30
N GLN A 239 14.45 -5.56 12.15
CA GLN A 239 14.03 -4.22 12.55
C GLN A 239 12.89 -3.68 11.68
N ILE A 240 12.94 -3.96 10.37
CA ILE A 240 11.87 -3.61 9.43
C ILE A 240 10.59 -4.33 9.82
N TYR A 241 10.66 -5.66 9.98
CA TYR A 241 9.54 -6.49 10.44
C TYR A 241 8.90 -5.94 11.72
N LYS A 242 9.72 -5.63 12.75
CA LYS A 242 9.22 -5.07 14.01
C LYS A 242 8.52 -3.72 13.83
N LYS A 243 9.03 -2.84 12.96
CA LYS A 243 8.40 -1.55 12.68
C LYS A 243 7.07 -1.72 11.95
N VAL A 244 7.08 -2.50 10.87
CA VAL A 244 5.92 -2.78 10.00
C VAL A 244 4.78 -3.37 10.83
N THR A 245 5.05 -4.42 11.63
CA THR A 245 4.02 -5.05 12.48
C THR A 245 3.54 -4.15 13.63
N SER A 246 4.34 -3.19 14.07
CA SER A 246 3.92 -2.15 15.04
C SER A 246 3.22 -0.94 14.42
N GLY A 247 2.97 -0.93 13.10
CA GLY A 247 2.34 0.17 12.39
C GLY A 247 3.22 1.42 12.23
N LYS A 248 4.54 1.31 12.41
CA LYS A 248 5.49 2.43 12.26
C LYS A 248 5.94 2.55 10.80
N LEU A 249 5.63 3.67 10.18
CA LEU A 249 6.03 3.98 8.81
C LEU A 249 7.53 4.32 8.68
N PRO A 250 8.13 4.21 7.48
CA PRO A 250 9.51 4.61 7.23
C PRO A 250 9.76 6.09 7.54
N ALA A 251 10.98 6.43 7.97
CA ALA A 251 11.36 7.83 8.19
C ALA A 251 11.17 8.70 6.93
N ALA A 252 11.34 8.13 5.73
CA ALA A 252 11.14 8.79 4.45
C ALA A 252 9.69 9.30 4.25
N PHE A 253 8.70 8.62 4.83
CA PHE A 253 7.29 9.03 4.70
C PHE A 253 7.05 10.45 5.26
N TYR A 254 7.71 10.77 6.38
CA TYR A 254 7.61 12.07 7.02
C TYR A 254 8.45 13.16 6.35
N ARG A 255 9.27 12.80 5.35
CA ARG A 255 10.08 13.75 4.55
C ARG A 255 9.42 14.19 3.24
N ILE A 256 8.25 13.64 2.92
CA ILE A 256 7.49 14.05 1.73
C ILE A 256 7.02 15.49 1.93
N GLN A 257 7.42 16.38 1.01
CA GLN A 257 7.06 17.80 1.07
C GLN A 257 5.64 18.08 0.56
N ASP A 258 5.18 17.30 -0.41
CA ASP A 258 3.83 17.42 -0.97
C ASP A 258 2.82 16.70 -0.07
N PHE A 259 1.96 17.48 0.59
CA PHE A 259 0.96 16.95 1.53
C PHE A 259 -0.11 16.08 0.85
N GLU A 260 -0.49 16.39 -0.39
CA GLU A 260 -1.45 15.57 -1.15
C GLU A 260 -0.84 14.21 -1.47
N ALA A 261 0.43 14.20 -1.89
CA ALA A 261 1.16 12.98 -2.17
C ALA A 261 1.38 12.14 -0.90
N GLN A 262 1.72 12.78 0.22
CA GLN A 262 1.87 12.12 1.52
C GLN A 262 0.54 11.49 1.98
N LYS A 263 -0.58 12.22 1.86
CA LYS A 263 -1.92 11.70 2.18
C LYS A 263 -2.31 10.54 1.27
N PHE A 264 -2.00 10.62 -0.02
CA PHE A 264 -2.26 9.56 -0.99
C PHE A 264 -1.49 8.28 -0.65
N ILE A 265 -0.19 8.38 -0.35
CA ILE A 265 0.60 7.25 0.13
C ILE A 265 0.03 6.71 1.45
N GLY A 266 -0.38 7.58 2.36
CA GLY A 266 -1.01 7.20 3.63
C GLY A 266 -2.19 6.24 3.44
N LYS A 267 -3.05 6.49 2.44
CA LYS A 267 -4.18 5.60 2.08
C LYS A 267 -3.75 4.20 1.65
N CYS A 268 -2.53 4.05 1.13
CA CYS A 268 -1.95 2.77 0.73
C CYS A 268 -1.32 2.03 1.92
N LEU A 269 -0.82 2.75 2.93
CA LEU A 269 -0.02 2.19 4.03
C LEU A 269 -0.81 1.93 5.32
N VAL A 270 -2.13 2.13 5.32
CA VAL A 270 -3.01 1.72 6.42
C VAL A 270 -3.18 0.19 6.49
N ALA A 271 -3.79 -0.29 7.58
CA ALA A 271 -4.19 -1.68 7.75
C ALA A 271 -5.10 -2.15 6.59
N ALA A 272 -4.99 -3.43 6.21
CA ALA A 272 -5.68 -4.00 5.05
C ALA A 272 -7.20 -3.69 5.03
N SER A 273 -7.87 -3.73 6.18
CA SER A 273 -9.31 -3.45 6.30
C SER A 273 -9.73 -2.00 5.96
N LYS A 274 -8.80 -1.06 5.98
CA LYS A 274 -9.02 0.36 5.63
C LYS A 274 -8.33 0.76 4.32
N ARG A 275 -7.53 -0.13 3.73
CA ARG A 275 -6.71 0.16 2.55
C ARG A 275 -7.62 0.18 1.34
N LEU A 276 -7.52 1.25 0.55
CA LEU A 276 -8.27 1.38 -0.69
C LEU A 276 -7.76 0.37 -1.71
N SER A 277 -8.66 -0.13 -2.56
CA SER A 277 -8.28 -0.95 -3.71
C SER A 277 -7.54 -0.11 -4.77
N ALA A 278 -6.80 -0.77 -5.66
CA ALA A 278 -6.13 -0.09 -6.78
C ALA A 278 -7.12 0.70 -7.65
N LYS A 279 -8.36 0.21 -7.79
CA LYS A 279 -9.43 0.86 -8.55
C LYS A 279 -9.91 2.14 -7.89
N GLU A 280 -10.05 2.16 -6.57
CA GLU A 280 -10.45 3.36 -5.82
C GLU A 280 -9.33 4.40 -5.81
N LEU A 281 -8.07 3.97 -5.69
CA LEU A 281 -6.91 4.87 -5.74
C LEU A 281 -6.77 5.58 -7.10
N LEU A 282 -7.19 4.95 -8.21
CA LEU A 282 -7.21 5.61 -9.52
C LEU A 282 -8.16 6.81 -9.59
N LEU A 283 -9.21 6.81 -8.76
CA LEU A 283 -10.22 7.87 -8.70
C LEU A 283 -9.83 8.99 -7.72
N ASP A 284 -8.67 8.88 -7.07
CA ASP A 284 -8.24 9.83 -6.06
C ASP A 284 -7.91 11.20 -6.67
N PRO A 285 -8.32 12.31 -6.02
CA PRO A 285 -8.02 13.67 -6.50
C PRO A 285 -6.53 13.94 -6.75
N PHE A 286 -5.64 13.29 -6.00
CA PHE A 286 -4.19 13.42 -6.22
C PHE A 286 -3.77 13.11 -7.67
N LEU A 287 -4.47 12.19 -8.34
CA LEU A 287 -4.16 11.74 -9.70
C LEU A 287 -4.91 12.51 -10.79
N ALA A 288 -5.79 13.44 -10.44
CA ALA A 288 -6.47 14.32 -11.39
C ALA A 288 -5.43 15.10 -12.23
N PHE A 289 -5.74 15.33 -13.51
CA PHE A 289 -4.86 16.09 -14.39
C PHE A 289 -4.93 17.58 -14.04
N ASP A 290 -3.77 18.23 -13.94
CA ASP A 290 -3.65 19.70 -13.73
C ASP A 290 -4.14 20.53 -14.94
N GLY A 291 -4.96 19.96 -15.83
CA GLY A 291 -5.31 20.50 -17.15
C GLY A 291 -6.80 20.55 -17.50
N ASP A 292 -7.70 20.12 -16.61
CA ASP A 292 -9.10 20.51 -16.72
C ASP A 292 -9.26 21.86 -16.00
N GLU A 293 -9.03 22.95 -16.73
CA GLU A 293 -9.85 24.13 -16.49
C GLU A 293 -11.29 23.67 -16.61
N ILE A 294 -11.99 23.58 -15.47
CA ILE A 294 -13.42 23.36 -15.39
C ILE A 294 -14.09 24.27 -16.41
N PRO A 295 -14.71 23.75 -17.49
CA PRO A 295 -15.49 24.58 -18.38
C PRO A 295 -16.66 25.14 -17.56
N ILE A 296 -16.75 26.46 -17.57
CA ILE A 296 -17.73 27.33 -16.93
C ILE A 296 -19.14 26.72 -17.00
N LEU A 297 -19.51 25.92 -16.00
CA LEU A 297 -20.89 25.57 -15.65
C LEU A 297 -21.27 26.09 -14.26
N SER A 298 -20.39 26.87 -13.64
CA SER A 298 -20.62 27.52 -12.34
C SER A 298 -21.14 28.97 -12.43
N ARG A 299 -21.55 29.47 -13.60
CA ARG A 299 -21.96 30.90 -13.74
C ARG A 299 -23.35 31.23 -14.29
N LEU A 300 -24.24 30.27 -14.56
CA LEU A 300 -25.60 30.59 -15.01
C LEU A 300 -26.68 29.75 -14.34
N ARG A 301 -26.83 29.92 -13.02
CA ARG A 301 -28.17 29.90 -12.40
C ARG A 301 -28.20 30.64 -11.06
N SER A 302 -27.99 31.96 -11.15
CA SER A 302 -28.53 32.91 -10.18
C SER A 302 -29.54 33.78 -10.89
N GLN A 303 -30.82 33.43 -10.79
CA GLN A 303 -31.90 34.39 -10.84
C GLN A 303 -32.74 34.16 -9.58
N LYS A 304 -32.61 35.07 -8.63
CA LYS A 304 -33.63 35.28 -7.60
C LYS A 304 -34.83 36.00 -8.24
N PRO A 305 -36.02 35.86 -7.63
CA PRO A 305 -36.78 37.07 -7.32
C PRO A 305 -37.24 37.12 -5.85
N PHE A 306 -37.18 38.35 -5.30
CA PHE A 306 -38.04 39.01 -4.30
C PHE A 306 -38.49 38.20 -3.06
N LEU A 307 -38.23 38.62 -1.82
CA LEU A 307 -38.65 39.90 -1.22
C LEU A 307 -37.66 40.40 -0.14
N ASN A 308 -37.63 41.72 0.01
CA ASN A 308 -37.05 42.48 1.12
C ASN A 308 -38.12 42.71 2.22
N GLU A 309 -37.64 43.25 3.35
CA GLU A 309 -38.33 43.82 4.52
C GLU A 309 -38.30 42.91 5.75
N ARG A 310 -37.86 43.35 6.92
CA ARG A 310 -37.21 44.58 7.38
C ARG A 310 -36.69 44.23 8.78
N GLU A 311 -35.52 44.76 9.10
CA GLU A 311 -35.13 45.14 10.45
C GLU A 311 -35.10 44.04 11.52
N MET A 312 -33.89 43.61 11.86
CA MET A 312 -33.37 43.92 13.20
C MET A 312 -31.84 43.85 13.18
N GLU A 313 -31.24 45.02 12.96
CA GLU A 313 -29.96 45.34 13.59
C GLU A 313 -30.13 45.34 15.12
N LYS A 314 -29.01 45.10 15.80
CA LYS A 314 -28.74 44.98 17.26
C LYS A 314 -28.68 43.51 17.67
N LEU A 315 -27.52 42.90 17.88
CA LEU A 315 -26.30 43.44 18.48
C LEU A 315 -25.06 42.87 17.78
N GLN A 316 -24.19 43.78 17.36
CA GLN A 316 -22.77 43.50 17.20
C GLN A 316 -22.21 43.08 18.56
N LEU A 317 -21.28 42.14 18.58
CA LEU A 317 -19.93 42.36 19.08
C LEU A 317 -19.03 41.26 18.50
N ASN A 318 -18.14 41.69 17.60
CA ASN A 318 -16.72 41.34 17.46
C ASN A 318 -16.19 40.10 18.20
N ASP A 319 -15.17 39.38 17.75
CA ASP A 319 -14.33 39.33 16.54
C ASP A 319 -13.17 38.42 16.99
N ASP A 320 -12.88 37.32 16.31
CA ASP A 320 -11.49 36.96 16.06
C ASP A 320 -11.44 36.09 14.78
N PRO A 321 -10.81 36.56 13.70
CA PRO A 321 -10.54 35.73 12.51
C PRO A 321 -9.62 34.53 12.80
N ARG A 322 -9.20 34.36 14.06
CA ARG A 322 -8.34 33.28 14.55
C ARG A 322 -9.08 32.20 15.37
N ARG A 323 -10.40 32.22 15.46
CA ARG A 323 -11.17 31.21 16.22
C ARG A 323 -11.69 30.09 15.33
N THR A 324 -11.44 28.84 15.72
CA THR A 324 -11.96 27.63 15.06
C THR A 324 -13.46 27.51 15.27
N ASP A 325 -14.21 27.12 14.23
CA ASP A 325 -15.66 26.95 14.32
C ASP A 325 -15.97 25.63 15.03
N MET A 326 -16.45 25.71 16.28
CA MET A 326 -16.73 24.54 17.13
C MET A 326 -18.23 24.31 17.24
N THR A 327 -18.67 23.07 17.06
CA THR A 327 -20.05 22.63 17.27
C THR A 327 -20.08 21.36 18.10
N ILE A 328 -21.05 21.25 19.01
CA ILE A 328 -21.23 20.09 19.89
C ILE A 328 -22.62 19.52 19.63
N THR A 329 -22.69 18.22 19.38
CA THR A 329 -23.95 17.50 19.13
C THR A 329 -23.95 16.21 19.93
N GLY A 330 -25.08 15.82 20.50
CA GLY A 330 -25.17 14.63 21.34
C GLY A 330 -26.16 13.60 20.80
N LYS A 331 -25.95 12.35 21.19
CA LYS A 331 -26.91 11.27 20.94
C LYS A 331 -27.13 10.47 22.22
N LEU A 332 -28.39 10.35 22.62
CA LEU A 332 -28.81 9.47 23.71
C LEU A 332 -28.91 8.03 23.17
N ASN A 333 -28.14 7.12 23.75
CA ASN A 333 -28.18 5.71 23.41
C ASN A 333 -29.26 4.96 24.22
N PRO A 334 -29.68 3.76 23.79
CA PRO A 334 -30.72 2.97 24.45
C PRO A 334 -30.38 2.51 25.88
N ASP A 335 -29.12 2.63 26.29
CA ASP A 335 -28.59 2.31 27.61
C ASP A 335 -28.48 3.53 28.53
N ASP A 336 -29.19 4.63 28.21
CA ASP A 336 -29.19 5.92 28.90
C ASP A 336 -27.82 6.63 28.94
N THR A 337 -26.84 6.17 28.14
CA THR A 337 -25.55 6.86 27.97
C THR A 337 -25.66 7.94 26.90
N ILE A 338 -25.15 9.14 27.18
CA ILE A 338 -25.04 10.19 26.16
C ILE A 338 -23.65 10.12 25.55
N PHE A 339 -23.60 10.03 24.22
CA PHE A 339 -22.36 10.22 23.47
C PHE A 339 -22.36 11.60 22.84
N LEU A 340 -21.39 12.42 23.24
CA LEU A 340 -21.18 13.73 22.66
C LEU A 340 -20.19 13.63 21.51
N LYS A 341 -20.51 14.34 20.44
CA LYS A 341 -19.69 14.56 19.27
C LYS A 341 -19.33 16.04 19.21
N VAL A 342 -18.06 16.33 19.41
CA VAL A 342 -17.49 17.67 19.25
C VAL A 342 -16.85 17.75 17.88
N GLN A 343 -17.31 18.68 17.07
CA GLN A 343 -16.74 18.98 15.78
C GLN A 343 -16.00 20.32 15.86
N ILE A 344 -14.69 20.29 15.67
CA ILE A 344 -13.84 21.50 15.67
C ILE A 344 -13.32 21.71 14.26
N ALA A 345 -13.72 22.80 13.62
CA ALA A 345 -13.26 23.19 12.30
C ALA A 345 -11.98 24.01 12.43
N ASN A 346 -10.86 23.41 12.05
CA ASN A 346 -9.56 24.04 12.00
C ASN A 346 -9.55 25.15 10.94
N LYS A 347 -8.59 26.08 11.06
CA LYS A 347 -8.42 27.24 10.15
C LYS A 347 -8.20 26.87 8.68
N ASP A 348 -7.87 25.61 8.40
CA ASP A 348 -7.69 25.05 7.05
C ASP A 348 -8.99 24.48 6.45
N GLY A 349 -10.13 24.59 7.16
CA GLY A 349 -11.43 24.05 6.76
C GLY A 349 -11.60 22.55 7.02
N SER A 350 -10.61 21.87 7.63
CA SER A 350 -10.75 20.50 8.10
C SER A 350 -11.50 20.47 9.44
N SER A 351 -12.44 19.53 9.61
CA SER A 351 -13.15 19.37 10.88
C SER A 351 -12.77 18.05 11.55
N ARG A 352 -12.36 18.12 12.82
CA ARG A 352 -12.12 16.94 13.66
C ARG A 352 -13.38 16.64 14.45
N ASN A 353 -13.86 15.41 14.34
CA ASN A 353 -15.00 14.91 15.10
C ASN A 353 -14.48 14.04 16.23
N ILE A 354 -14.74 14.45 17.46
CA ILE A 354 -14.29 13.78 18.67
C ILE A 354 -15.53 13.25 19.36
N TYR A 355 -15.51 11.96 19.66
CA TYR A 355 -16.62 11.27 20.28
C TYR A 355 -16.20 10.81 21.66
N PHE A 356 -16.97 11.16 22.67
CA PHE A 356 -16.75 10.66 24.02
C PHE A 356 -18.09 10.41 24.71
N PRO A 357 -18.15 9.39 25.57
CA PRO A 357 -19.28 9.20 26.46
C PRO A 357 -19.30 10.33 27.50
N PHE A 358 -20.48 10.81 27.83
CA PHE A 358 -20.74 11.76 28.92
C PHE A 358 -21.65 11.08 29.93
N ASP A 359 -21.15 10.86 31.14
CA ASP A 359 -21.91 10.30 32.25
C ASP A 359 -22.70 11.43 32.93
N ILE A 360 -24.03 11.40 32.78
CA ILE A 360 -24.94 12.42 33.31
C ILE A 360 -24.88 12.53 34.85
N ILE A 361 -24.40 11.49 35.54
CA ILE A 361 -24.35 11.42 37.00
C ILE A 361 -23.01 11.95 37.53
N HIS A 362 -21.91 11.57 36.87
CA HIS A 362 -20.55 11.80 37.39
C HIS A 362 -19.81 12.94 36.69
N ASP A 363 -20.14 13.25 35.44
CA ASP A 363 -19.43 14.25 34.66
C ASP A 363 -20.13 15.62 34.78
N THR A 364 -19.32 16.67 34.94
CA THR A 364 -19.81 18.04 34.74
C THR A 364 -19.36 18.56 33.37
N PRO A 365 -20.17 19.39 32.69
CA PRO A 365 -19.76 20.02 31.43
C PRO A 365 -18.43 20.79 31.54
N MET A 366 -18.15 21.33 32.72
CA MET A 366 -16.94 22.12 32.99
C MET A 366 -15.68 21.24 33.12
N ASP A 367 -15.76 20.11 33.81
CA ASP A 367 -14.63 19.20 33.96
C ASP A 367 -14.25 18.59 32.60
N VAL A 368 -15.24 18.16 31.83
CA VAL A 368 -15.05 17.64 30.47
C VAL A 368 -14.45 18.70 29.55
N ALA A 369 -14.91 19.95 29.63
CA ALA A 369 -14.35 21.04 28.83
C ALA A 369 -12.89 21.34 29.18
N MET A 370 -12.51 21.27 30.46
CA MET A 370 -11.11 21.43 30.88
C MET A 370 -10.22 20.29 30.36
N GLU A 371 -10.69 19.05 30.43
CA GLU A 371 -9.98 17.90 29.86
C GLU A 371 -9.85 18.02 28.34
N MET A 372 -10.90 18.45 27.66
CA MET A 372 -10.88 18.68 26.21
C MET A 372 -9.83 19.72 25.81
N VAL A 373 -9.78 20.87 26.48
CA VAL A 373 -8.79 21.91 26.17
C VAL A 373 -7.37 21.39 26.37
N LYS A 374 -7.14 20.63 27.45
CA LYS A 374 -5.82 20.09 27.79
C LYS A 374 -5.36 18.94 26.88
N GLU A 375 -6.22 17.95 26.63
CA GLU A 375 -5.86 16.73 25.89
C GLU A 375 -5.97 16.89 24.38
N LEU A 376 -6.80 17.84 23.90
CA LEU A 376 -6.99 18.10 22.47
C LEU A 376 -6.21 19.32 21.96
N GLU A 377 -5.35 19.88 22.81
CA GLU A 377 -4.49 21.04 22.53
C GLU A 377 -5.29 22.20 21.89
N ILE A 378 -6.48 22.52 22.44
CA ILE A 378 -7.31 23.62 21.96
C ILE A 378 -6.76 24.92 22.58
N ASP A 379 -6.21 25.82 21.77
CA ASP A 379 -5.56 27.04 22.24
C ASP A 379 -6.40 28.32 22.03
N ASP A 380 -7.57 28.18 21.40
CA ASP A 380 -8.40 29.28 20.93
C ASP A 380 -9.83 29.31 21.51
N TRP A 381 -10.15 28.42 22.45
CA TRP A 381 -11.43 28.38 23.19
C TRP A 381 -11.21 28.27 24.70
N GLU A 382 -11.95 29.05 25.49
CA GLU A 382 -11.90 28.95 26.94
C GLU A 382 -12.79 27.79 27.44
N PRO A 383 -12.36 27.04 28.48
CA PRO A 383 -13.13 25.89 28.99
C PRO A 383 -14.58 26.20 29.37
N HIS A 384 -14.85 27.39 29.92
CA HIS A 384 -16.21 27.80 30.32
C HIS A 384 -17.16 27.93 29.12
N GLU A 385 -16.67 28.37 27.95
CA GLU A 385 -17.49 28.53 26.74
C GLU A 385 -17.86 27.17 26.13
N ILE A 386 -16.91 26.23 26.14
CA ILE A 386 -17.16 24.84 25.71
C ILE A 386 -18.15 24.15 26.66
N ALA A 387 -18.02 24.41 27.97
CA ALA A 387 -18.91 23.86 28.98
C ALA A 387 -20.38 24.29 28.77
N GLU A 388 -20.64 25.55 28.40
CA GLU A 388 -22.00 26.02 28.09
C GLU A 388 -22.59 25.30 26.86
N MET A 389 -21.78 25.04 25.83
CA MET A 389 -22.22 24.30 24.65
C MET A 389 -22.58 22.84 24.98
N ILE A 390 -21.75 22.18 25.80
CA ILE A 390 -22.03 20.83 26.31
C ILE A 390 -23.32 20.84 27.13
N ASP A 391 -23.47 21.79 28.06
CA ASP A 391 -24.63 21.87 28.93
C ASP A 391 -25.94 22.09 28.17
N GLY A 392 -25.92 22.93 27.15
CA GLY A 392 -27.07 23.17 26.27
C GLY A 392 -27.51 21.91 25.53
N GLU A 393 -26.55 21.15 25.00
CA GLU A 393 -26.83 19.92 24.26
C GLU A 393 -27.33 18.78 25.17
N ILE A 394 -26.72 18.61 26.35
CA ILE A 394 -27.19 17.66 27.37
C ILE A 394 -28.60 18.02 27.85
N SER A 395 -28.88 19.31 28.06
CA SER A 395 -30.21 19.77 28.48
C SER A 395 -31.30 19.54 27.43
N ALA A 396 -30.94 19.55 26.14
CA ALA A 396 -31.86 19.24 25.05
C ALA A 396 -32.18 17.73 24.95
N LEU A 397 -31.18 16.87 25.20
CA LEU A 397 -31.29 15.41 25.09
C LEU A 397 -31.86 14.75 26.35
N ALA A 398 -31.66 15.35 27.52
CA ALA A 398 -32.20 14.89 28.80
C ALA A 398 -32.91 16.04 29.55
N PRO A 399 -34.13 16.45 29.13
CA PRO A 399 -34.84 17.60 29.70
C PRO A 399 -35.30 17.41 31.16
N SER A 400 -35.28 16.18 31.67
CA SER A 400 -35.58 15.85 33.08
C SER A 400 -34.47 16.31 34.04
N ARG A 401 -33.36 16.84 33.52
CA ARG A 401 -32.31 17.49 34.31
C ARG A 401 -32.87 18.77 34.95
N LYS A 402 -33.00 18.77 36.28
CA LYS A 402 -33.21 20.01 37.03
C LYS A 402 -32.00 20.91 36.80
N LYS A 403 -32.19 22.04 36.12
CA LYS A 403 -31.21 23.13 36.01
C LYS A 403 -30.70 23.51 37.39
N TRP A 404 -29.42 23.28 37.65
CA TRP A 404 -28.69 23.90 38.76
C TRP A 404 -27.57 24.76 38.16
N TYR A 405 -27.86 26.04 38.03
CA TYR A 405 -26.92 27.16 37.94
C TYR A 405 -27.63 28.25 38.78
N LEU A 406 -27.13 28.84 39.86
CA LEU A 406 -25.80 29.17 40.38
C LEU A 406 -25.80 28.96 41.92
N PRO A 407 -24.67 29.19 42.61
CA PRO A 407 -24.73 30.28 43.59
C PRO A 407 -23.71 31.37 43.29
N ASP A 408 -24.19 32.60 43.43
CA ASP A 408 -23.50 33.86 43.27
C ASP A 408 -22.10 33.91 43.91
N ILE A 409 -21.15 34.51 43.19
CA ILE A 409 -20.12 35.31 43.84
C ILE A 409 -20.81 36.58 44.33
N GLU A 410 -21.30 36.56 45.57
CA GLU A 410 -20.95 37.56 46.57
C GLU A 410 -21.63 37.26 47.91
N ALA A 411 -20.79 37.34 48.94
CA ALA A 411 -21.09 37.69 50.31
C ALA A 411 -21.20 36.55 51.36
N TYR A 412 -20.35 36.74 52.37
CA TYR A 412 -20.47 36.35 53.76
C TYR A 412 -19.76 35.07 54.24
N HIS A 413 -18.57 35.35 54.78
CA HIS A 413 -18.18 35.05 56.17
C HIS A 413 -17.72 33.64 56.56
N THR A 414 -16.39 33.57 56.76
CA THR A 414 -15.71 33.30 58.05
C THR A 414 -15.78 31.89 58.66
N PHE A 415 -14.60 31.50 59.19
CA PHE A 415 -14.26 30.41 60.13
C PHE A 415 -13.90 29.09 59.44
N ASP A 416 -12.61 28.80 59.20
CA ASP A 416 -11.55 28.46 60.18
C ASP A 416 -11.89 27.16 60.94
N TYR A 417 -11.16 26.07 60.67
CA TYR A 417 -10.49 25.26 61.70
C TYR A 417 -9.52 24.24 61.06
N GLN A 418 -8.42 24.08 61.77
CA GLN A 418 -7.20 23.31 61.54
C GLN A 418 -7.36 21.78 61.66
N LYS A 419 -6.36 21.08 61.09
CA LYS A 419 -5.64 19.86 61.58
C LYS A 419 -6.47 18.61 61.98
N ASP A 420 -6.05 17.43 61.54
CA ASP A 420 -5.08 16.59 62.28
C ASP A 420 -4.69 15.29 61.52
N ASP A 421 -3.55 14.74 61.92
CA ASP A 421 -2.76 13.63 61.35
C ASP A 421 -3.29 12.20 61.60
N GLY A 422 -2.75 11.21 60.85
CA GLY A 422 -2.22 9.97 61.46
C GLY A 422 -2.58 8.57 60.89
N HIS A 423 -1.51 7.84 60.44
CA HIS A 423 -1.19 6.39 60.61
C HIS A 423 -2.19 5.29 60.12
N GLU A 424 -1.88 4.07 59.65
CA GLU A 424 -0.70 3.17 59.57
C GLU A 424 -1.03 1.93 58.65
N ASN A 425 0.02 1.23 58.18
CA ASN A 425 0.05 -0.08 57.45
C ASN A 425 -0.44 -1.29 58.32
N PRO A 426 -0.67 -2.57 57.85
CA PRO A 426 0.28 -3.41 57.06
C PRO A 426 -0.24 -4.61 56.18
N PHE A 427 0.72 -5.19 55.40
CA PHE A 427 0.88 -6.48 54.65
C PHE A 427 0.13 -7.78 55.12
N PRO A 428 0.23 -9.01 54.49
CA PRO A 428 1.08 -9.53 53.36
C PRO A 428 0.41 -10.52 52.34
N SER A 429 1.24 -10.95 51.35
CA SER A 429 1.19 -12.06 50.35
C SER A 429 0.93 -13.49 50.94
N PRO A 430 0.81 -14.65 50.21
CA PRO A 430 1.79 -15.15 49.20
C PRO A 430 1.38 -16.24 48.13
N SER A 431 2.28 -16.41 47.14
CA SER A 431 2.81 -17.63 46.45
C SER A 431 2.01 -18.94 46.22
N SER A 432 2.21 -19.56 45.01
CA SER A 432 2.84 -20.90 44.74
C SER A 432 2.30 -21.54 43.43
N CYS A 433 3.13 -21.84 42.40
CA CYS A 433 3.83 -23.12 42.07
C CYS A 433 2.86 -24.30 41.71
N SER A 434 3.07 -25.23 40.76
CA SER A 434 4.20 -25.68 39.93
C SER A 434 3.73 -26.80 38.97
N SER A 435 4.45 -26.99 37.85
CA SER A 435 4.79 -28.27 37.13
C SER A 435 3.67 -29.15 36.54
N SER A 436 3.81 -29.90 35.43
CA SER A 436 4.92 -30.79 35.04
C SER A 436 4.84 -31.29 33.57
N LEU A 437 6.02 -31.68 33.05
CA LEU A 437 6.34 -32.36 31.78
C LEU A 437 6.20 -33.90 31.83
N ALA A 438 5.97 -34.54 30.66
CA ALA A 438 6.51 -35.84 30.16
C ALA A 438 5.88 -36.13 28.77
N SER A 439 6.58 -36.15 27.62
CA SER A 439 7.57 -37.09 27.02
C SER A 439 7.01 -38.46 26.54
N ILE A 440 7.32 -38.80 25.27
CA ILE A 440 7.82 -40.10 24.71
C ILE A 440 7.31 -40.43 23.27
N SER A 441 8.25 -40.31 22.32
CA SER A 441 8.68 -41.11 21.14
C SER A 441 7.79 -41.97 20.21
N GLU A 442 8.18 -41.89 18.93
CA GLU A 442 8.39 -42.95 17.89
C GLU A 442 7.20 -43.60 17.15
N LEU A 443 7.17 -43.42 15.81
CA LEU A 443 7.20 -44.54 14.84
C LEU A 443 7.38 -44.06 13.38
N THR A 444 8.16 -44.85 12.65
CA THR A 444 8.74 -44.67 11.32
C THR A 444 7.84 -45.19 10.18
N THR A 445 8.19 -44.81 8.94
CA THR A 445 8.01 -45.51 7.65
C THR A 445 6.61 -45.64 7.02
N HIS A 446 6.40 -44.98 5.87
CA HIS A 446 6.09 -45.63 4.57
C HIS A 446 5.96 -44.58 3.43
N PHE A 447 6.98 -44.49 2.58
CA PHE A 447 6.88 -43.92 1.22
C PHE A 447 7.78 -44.75 0.30
N LEU A 448 7.17 -45.44 -0.66
CA LEU A 448 7.69 -45.83 -1.99
C LEU A 448 6.82 -46.96 -2.54
N GLN A 449 5.91 -46.64 -3.47
CA GLN A 449 5.64 -47.46 -4.66
C GLN A 449 4.58 -46.80 -5.56
N GLY A 450 4.91 -46.69 -6.85
CA GLY A 450 3.91 -46.56 -7.91
C GLY A 450 4.24 -45.46 -8.91
N MET A 451 5.07 -45.77 -9.91
CA MET A 451 4.77 -45.51 -11.33
C MET A 451 5.96 -45.95 -12.20
N THR A 452 5.86 -47.19 -12.67
CA THR A 452 6.55 -47.68 -13.87
C THR A 452 5.51 -48.38 -14.74
N THR A 453 5.59 -48.16 -16.06
CA THR A 453 4.90 -48.85 -17.19
C THR A 453 3.43 -48.45 -17.43
N ASN A 454 2.90 -48.21 -18.63
CA ASN A 454 3.26 -48.39 -20.05
C ASN A 454 2.46 -47.33 -20.87
N ALA A 455 2.97 -46.63 -21.87
CA ALA A 455 3.24 -47.11 -23.24
C ALA A 455 2.03 -47.82 -23.90
N ARG A 456 1.09 -47.05 -24.47
CA ARG A 456 0.54 -47.23 -25.82
C ARG A 456 -0.19 -45.98 -26.28
#